data_AF-A0AAQ0U8I3-F1
#
_entry.id   AF-A0AAQ0U8I3-F1
#
_cell.length_a   1.000
_cell.length_b   1.000
_cell.length_c   1.000
_cell.angle_alpha   90.00
_cell.angle_beta   90.00
_cell.angle_gamma   90.00
#
_symmetry.space_group_name_H-M   'P 1'
#
loop_
_entity.id
_entity.type
_entity.pdbx_description
1 polymer ?
#
loop_
_entity_poly.entity_id
_entity_poly.type
_entity_poly.pdbx_seq_one_letter_code
_entity_poly.pdbx_strand_id
1 'polypeptide(L)'
;MFGSRSRSAEEHIATAYLVTHLCGAMVGLQLSRSLSDSYGAWAEGELDSLPRELEYEIEQLLQLIEDTQGISLPRYSKIDATVNRIRRLVHVDAIWRNRLVKLATLEIMRTALCGKSAMWEVLRDIPAGETEEQYRELNDLVSKQIRTVTGLHHRAATEAFQGADGRQSASGGDPIRSSK
;
A
#
# COMPACT_ATOMS: atom_id res chain seq x y z
N MET A 1 18.22 -31.70 25.77
CA MET A 1 18.22 -31.70 24.29
C MET A 1 16.97 -30.97 23.75
N PHE A 2 16.76 -29.71 24.16
CA PHE A 2 15.55 -28.93 23.83
C PHE A 2 15.84 -27.64 23.02
N GLY A 3 17.11 -27.28 22.82
CA GLY A 3 17.51 -26.00 22.21
C GLY A 3 17.48 -25.93 20.68
N SER A 4 17.48 -27.06 19.96
CA SER A 4 17.43 -27.03 18.48
C SER A 4 16.02 -26.89 17.92
N ARG A 5 15.00 -27.40 18.63
CA ARG A 5 13.59 -27.30 18.21
C ARG A 5 13.03 -25.88 18.38
N SER A 6 13.37 -25.17 19.46
CA SER A 6 12.87 -23.80 19.67
C SER A 6 13.45 -22.83 18.64
N ARG A 7 14.76 -22.91 18.39
CA ARG A 7 15.43 -22.10 17.39
C ARG A 7 14.84 -22.32 15.98
N SER A 8 14.58 -23.56 15.60
CA SER A 8 13.93 -23.85 14.30
C SER A 8 12.48 -23.36 14.20
N ALA A 9 11.76 -23.26 15.32
CA ALA A 9 10.39 -22.77 15.34
C ALA A 9 10.34 -21.23 15.27
N GLU A 10 11.24 -20.56 15.97
CA GLU A 10 11.44 -19.10 15.90
C GLU A 10 11.88 -18.67 14.49
N GLU A 11 12.85 -19.38 13.89
CA GLU A 11 13.27 -19.18 12.50
C GLU A 11 12.12 -19.39 11.50
N HIS A 12 11.27 -20.41 11.74
CA HIS A 12 10.11 -20.67 10.90
C HIS A 12 9.05 -19.57 10.98
N ILE A 13 8.80 -19.04 12.18
CA ILE A 13 7.86 -17.92 12.40
C ILE A 13 8.39 -16.64 11.76
N ALA A 14 9.67 -16.30 11.97
CA ALA A 14 10.31 -15.14 11.36
C ALA A 14 10.26 -15.21 9.82
N THR A 15 10.54 -16.39 9.25
CA THR A 15 10.41 -16.65 7.81
C THR A 15 8.99 -16.43 7.31
N ALA A 16 7.99 -17.00 8.00
CA ALA A 16 6.58 -16.84 7.61
C ALA A 16 6.15 -15.37 7.69
N TYR A 17 6.66 -14.63 8.67
CA TYR A 17 6.42 -13.20 8.85
C TYR A 17 6.99 -12.38 7.70
N LEU A 18 8.27 -12.58 7.37
CA LEU A 18 8.96 -11.90 6.25
C LEU A 18 8.28 -12.19 4.91
N VAL A 19 7.91 -13.45 4.64
CA VAL A 19 7.20 -13.81 3.40
C VAL A 19 5.82 -13.15 3.33
N THR A 20 5.12 -13.07 4.47
CA THR A 20 3.84 -12.36 4.55
C THR A 20 4.03 -10.86 4.28
N HIS A 21 5.10 -10.26 4.83
CA HIS A 21 5.47 -8.86 4.58
C HIS A 21 5.72 -8.63 3.10
N LEU A 22 6.57 -9.45 2.47
CA LEU A 22 6.89 -9.38 1.05
C LEU A 22 5.63 -9.49 0.18
N CYS A 23 4.73 -10.44 0.48
CA CYS A 23 3.48 -10.58 -0.25
C CYS A 23 2.61 -9.31 -0.15
N GLY A 24 2.50 -8.72 1.05
CA GLY A 24 1.79 -7.45 1.25
C GLY A 24 2.44 -6.29 0.50
N ALA A 25 3.77 -6.19 0.52
CA ALA A 25 4.52 -5.15 -0.17
C ALA A 25 4.35 -5.24 -1.70
N MET A 26 4.44 -6.45 -2.28
CA MET A 26 4.21 -6.68 -3.71
C MET A 26 2.80 -6.27 -4.16
N VAL A 27 1.81 -6.47 -3.28
CA VAL A 27 0.43 -6.07 -3.52
C VAL A 27 0.27 -4.55 -3.44
N GLY A 28 0.88 -3.93 -2.43
CA GLY A 28 0.97 -2.48 -2.32
C GLY A 28 1.64 -1.84 -3.54
N LEU A 29 2.68 -2.47 -4.09
CA LEU A 29 3.33 -2.01 -5.32
C LEU A 29 2.36 -2.01 -6.51
N GLN A 30 1.61 -3.08 -6.74
CA GLN A 30 0.63 -3.10 -7.82
C GLN A 30 -0.43 -2.01 -7.64
N LEU A 31 -0.95 -1.85 -6.42
CA LEU A 31 -1.91 -0.80 -6.10
C LEU A 31 -1.33 0.61 -6.33
N SER A 32 -0.07 0.83 -5.96
CA SER A 32 0.61 2.12 -6.15
C SER A 32 0.78 2.47 -7.63
N ARG A 33 1.12 1.48 -8.48
CA ARG A 33 1.21 1.67 -9.93
C ARG A 33 -0.15 2.05 -10.50
N SER A 34 -1.20 1.32 -10.13
CA SER A 34 -2.56 1.66 -10.57
C SER A 34 -3.02 3.05 -10.10
N LEU A 35 -2.66 3.46 -8.88
CA LEU A 35 -2.92 4.80 -8.35
C LEU A 35 -2.15 5.87 -9.15
N SER A 36 -0.86 5.66 -9.39
CA SER A 36 0.00 6.56 -10.17
C SER A 36 -0.52 6.72 -11.60
N ASP A 37 -0.85 5.61 -12.26
CA ASP A 37 -1.35 5.60 -13.64
C ASP A 37 -2.72 6.29 -13.76
N SER A 38 -3.61 6.06 -12.79
CA SER A 38 -4.99 6.56 -12.84
C SER A 38 -5.14 7.98 -12.34
N TYR A 39 -4.32 8.39 -11.37
CA TYR A 39 -4.50 9.63 -10.61
C TYR A 39 -3.23 10.48 -10.46
N GLY A 40 -2.09 10.11 -11.05
CA GLY A 40 -0.84 10.86 -10.95
C GLY A 40 -0.97 12.33 -11.39
N ALA A 41 -1.65 12.56 -12.51
CA ALA A 41 -1.93 13.93 -12.99
C ALA A 41 -2.83 14.74 -12.03
N TRP A 42 -3.80 14.09 -11.37
CA TRP A 42 -4.64 14.75 -10.35
C TRP A 42 -3.87 15.00 -9.06
N ALA A 43 -2.93 14.12 -8.73
CA ALA A 43 -2.06 14.22 -7.57
C ALA A 43 -0.84 15.12 -7.82
N GLU A 44 -0.77 15.83 -8.95
CA GLU A 44 0.31 16.78 -9.26
C GLU A 44 1.72 16.16 -9.15
N GLY A 45 1.83 14.87 -9.48
CA GLY A 45 3.08 14.10 -9.42
C GLY A 45 3.44 13.54 -8.04
N GLU A 46 2.65 13.81 -6.99
CA GLU A 46 2.91 13.28 -5.63
C GLU A 46 2.91 11.74 -5.57
N LEU A 47 2.19 11.07 -6.48
CA LEU A 47 2.13 9.61 -6.57
C LEU A 47 3.26 8.98 -7.40
N ASP A 48 4.00 9.77 -8.20
CA ASP A 48 4.95 9.24 -9.20
C ASP A 48 6.15 8.54 -8.56
N SER A 49 6.47 8.92 -7.32
CA SER A 49 7.56 8.30 -6.54
C SER A 49 7.14 7.02 -5.83
N LEU A 50 5.86 6.87 -5.50
CA LEU A 50 5.37 5.81 -4.61
C LEU A 50 5.67 4.38 -5.12
N PRO A 51 5.53 4.06 -6.42
CA PRO A 51 5.92 2.74 -6.92
C PRO A 51 7.40 2.45 -6.75
N ARG A 52 8.28 3.41 -7.05
CA ARG A 52 9.74 3.23 -6.93
C ARG A 52 10.19 3.08 -5.48
N GLU A 53 9.56 3.82 -4.58
CA GLU A 53 9.84 3.69 -3.14
C GLU A 53 9.43 2.31 -2.62
N LEU A 54 8.29 1.77 -3.08
CA LEU A 54 7.87 0.41 -2.71
C LEU A 54 8.72 -0.69 -3.36
N GLU A 55 9.21 -0.47 -4.58
CA GLU A 55 10.20 -1.37 -5.21
C GLU A 55 11.47 -1.44 -4.37
N TYR A 56 12.00 -0.30 -3.94
CA TYR A 56 13.16 -0.25 -3.07
C TYR A 56 12.93 -1.00 -1.76
N GLU A 57 11.79 -0.79 -1.08
CA GLU A 57 11.49 -1.54 0.15
C GLU A 57 11.34 -3.05 -0.06
N ILE A 58 10.83 -3.47 -1.22
CA ILE A 58 10.75 -4.89 -1.58
C ILE A 58 12.15 -5.47 -1.77
N GLU A 59 13.07 -4.73 -2.40
CA GLU A 59 14.47 -5.14 -2.55
C GLU A 59 15.14 -5.31 -1.18
N GLN A 60 14.90 -4.37 -0.25
CA GLN A 60 15.40 -4.46 1.12
C GLN A 60 14.83 -5.68 1.86
N LEU A 61 13.52 -5.96 1.73
CA LEU A 61 12.90 -7.16 2.31
C LEU A 61 13.47 -8.46 1.73
N LEU A 62 13.77 -8.48 0.43
CA LEU A 62 14.39 -9.65 -0.22
C LEU A 62 15.80 -9.87 0.32
N GLN A 63 16.60 -8.82 0.44
CA GLN A 63 17.92 -8.89 1.05
C GLN A 63 17.84 -9.39 2.50
N LEU A 64 16.87 -8.89 3.27
CA LEU A 64 16.63 -9.31 4.64
C LEU A 64 16.28 -10.80 4.76
N ILE A 65 15.45 -11.30 3.84
CA ILE A 65 15.12 -12.72 3.73
C ILE A 65 16.38 -13.53 3.43
N GLU A 66 17.21 -13.09 2.48
CA GLU A 66 18.47 -13.74 2.12
C GLU A 66 19.46 -13.78 3.31
N ASP A 67 19.60 -12.67 4.03
CA ASP A 67 20.56 -12.54 5.14
C ASP A 67 20.13 -13.33 6.39
N THR A 68 18.82 -13.35 6.68
CA THR A 68 18.27 -14.11 7.81
C THR A 68 18.25 -15.62 7.53
N GLN A 69 18.29 -16.01 6.25
CA GLN A 69 18.22 -17.41 5.84
C GLN A 69 19.56 -17.94 5.31
N GLY A 70 20.26 -18.71 6.16
CA GLY A 70 21.05 -19.84 5.68
C GLY A 70 20.18 -20.97 5.05
N ILE A 71 18.96 -20.66 4.62
CA ILE A 71 17.89 -21.58 4.23
C ILE A 71 17.69 -21.40 2.73
N SER A 72 17.99 -22.45 1.97
CA SER A 72 17.91 -22.44 0.52
C SER A 72 16.51 -21.98 0.06
N LEU A 73 16.47 -21.26 -1.06
CA LEU A 73 15.32 -20.62 -1.69
C LEU A 73 14.42 -21.51 -2.61
N PRO A 74 14.30 -22.87 -2.56
CA PRO A 74 13.57 -23.59 -3.60
C PRO A 74 12.04 -23.61 -3.42
N ARG A 75 11.41 -22.58 -2.82
CA ARG A 75 9.93 -22.51 -2.66
C ARG A 75 9.27 -21.24 -3.22
N TYR A 76 9.92 -20.60 -4.21
CA TYR A 76 9.34 -19.50 -4.99
C TYR A 76 7.99 -19.82 -5.65
N SER A 77 7.73 -21.08 -6.03
CA SER A 77 6.48 -21.44 -6.71
C SER A 77 5.21 -21.22 -5.88
N LYS A 78 5.31 -21.21 -4.54
CA LYS A 78 4.17 -20.91 -3.66
C LYS A 78 3.97 -19.41 -3.46
N ILE A 79 5.04 -18.63 -3.45
CA ILE A 79 4.96 -17.17 -3.42
C ILE A 79 4.34 -16.68 -4.72
N ASP A 80 4.77 -17.20 -5.86
CA ASP A 80 4.16 -16.89 -7.17
C ASP A 80 2.66 -17.20 -7.21
N ALA A 81 2.21 -18.31 -6.64
CA ALA A 81 0.80 -18.65 -6.59
C ALA A 81 -0.02 -17.68 -5.72
N THR A 82 0.53 -17.27 -4.57
CA THR A 82 -0.10 -16.29 -3.66
C THR A 82 -0.10 -14.90 -4.28
N VAL A 83 1.04 -14.44 -4.81
CA VAL A 83 1.19 -13.18 -5.53
C VAL A 83 0.25 -13.15 -6.74
N ASN A 84 0.15 -14.21 -7.54
CA ASN A 84 -0.78 -14.26 -8.67
C ASN A 84 -2.25 -14.34 -8.25
N ARG A 85 -2.56 -14.91 -7.09
CA ARG A 85 -3.91 -14.89 -6.52
C ARG A 85 -4.27 -13.48 -6.05
N ILE A 86 -3.36 -12.78 -5.38
CA ILE A 86 -3.61 -11.42 -4.93
C ILE A 86 -3.58 -10.42 -6.10
N ARG A 87 -2.71 -10.60 -7.09
CA ARG A 87 -2.68 -9.82 -8.35
C ARG A 87 -4.02 -9.89 -9.11
N ARG A 88 -4.73 -11.01 -9.02
CA ARG A 88 -6.09 -11.17 -9.56
C ARG A 88 -7.17 -10.49 -8.71
N LEU A 89 -6.99 -10.44 -7.40
CA LEU A 89 -7.89 -9.70 -6.49
C LEU A 89 -7.70 -8.19 -6.59
N VAL A 90 -6.47 -7.75 -6.91
CA VAL A 90 -6.06 -6.34 -7.03
C VAL A 90 -6.14 -5.86 -8.47
N HIS A 91 -6.45 -6.73 -9.45
CA HIS A 91 -7.07 -6.33 -10.72
C HIS A 91 -8.47 -5.80 -10.43
N VAL A 92 -8.51 -4.65 -9.77
CA VAL A 92 -9.60 -3.70 -9.89
C VAL A 92 -9.40 -3.15 -11.30
N ASP A 93 -10.11 -3.75 -12.25
CA ASP A 93 -10.15 -3.27 -13.62
C ASP A 93 -10.28 -1.75 -13.62
N ALA A 94 -9.55 -1.12 -14.55
CA ALA A 94 -9.49 0.31 -14.84
C ALA A 94 -10.86 0.87 -15.35
N ILE A 95 -11.92 0.54 -14.64
CA ILE A 95 -13.26 1.03 -14.83
C ILE A 95 -13.55 1.85 -13.57
N TRP A 96 -14.17 3.01 -13.76
CA TRP A 96 -14.62 3.95 -12.72
C TRP A 96 -13.63 5.04 -12.32
N ARG A 97 -13.58 6.09 -13.16
CA ARG A 97 -13.34 7.49 -12.75
C ARG A 97 -14.49 7.99 -11.86
N ASN A 98 -14.81 7.27 -10.78
CA ASN A 98 -15.78 7.71 -9.79
C ASN A 98 -15.02 8.25 -8.58
N ARG A 99 -15.48 9.39 -8.05
CA ARG A 99 -14.89 10.09 -6.92
C ARG A 99 -14.80 9.19 -5.68
N LEU A 100 -15.77 8.29 -5.50
CA LEU A 100 -15.76 7.30 -4.42
C LEU A 100 -14.71 6.20 -4.64
N VAL A 101 -14.44 5.80 -5.89
CA VAL A 101 -13.43 4.78 -6.19
C VAL A 101 -12.04 5.33 -5.87
N LYS A 102 -11.72 6.55 -6.33
CA LYS A 102 -10.46 7.23 -5.98
C LYS A 102 -10.26 7.30 -4.47
N LEU A 103 -11.28 7.74 -3.73
CA LEU A 103 -11.25 7.82 -2.28
C LEU A 103 -10.99 6.44 -1.64
N ALA A 104 -11.74 5.42 -2.05
CA ALA A 104 -11.60 4.06 -1.54
C ALA A 104 -10.22 3.47 -1.84
N THR A 105 -9.69 3.67 -3.05
CA THR A 105 -8.36 3.18 -3.43
C THR A 105 -7.25 3.83 -2.59
N LEU A 106 -7.37 5.14 -2.31
CA LEU A 106 -6.44 5.83 -1.41
C LEU A 106 -6.55 5.33 0.03
N GLU A 107 -7.75 5.00 0.52
CA GLU A 107 -7.94 4.46 1.88
C GLU A 107 -7.37 3.03 2.02
N ILE A 108 -7.54 2.20 0.99
CA ILE A 108 -6.90 0.87 0.94
C ILE A 108 -5.39 1.03 0.99
N MET A 109 -4.83 1.96 0.21
CA MET A 109 -3.38 2.20 0.19
C MET A 109 -2.88 2.72 1.54
N ARG A 110 -3.60 3.66 2.16
CA ARG A 110 -3.27 4.18 3.48
C ARG A 110 -3.24 3.07 4.53
N THR A 111 -4.26 2.20 4.53
CA THR A 111 -4.34 1.04 5.43
C THR A 111 -3.19 0.07 5.20
N ALA A 112 -2.85 -0.21 3.94
CA ALA A 112 -1.73 -1.09 3.58
C ALA A 112 -0.38 -0.52 4.06
N LEU A 113 -0.15 0.78 3.88
CA LEU A 113 1.07 1.45 4.35
C LEU A 113 1.18 1.45 5.88
N CYS A 114 0.08 1.69 6.61
CA CYS A 114 0.06 1.56 8.07
C CYS A 114 0.38 0.12 8.51
N GLY A 115 -0.21 -0.88 7.84
CA GLY A 115 0.10 -2.29 8.09
C GLY A 115 1.58 -2.61 7.87
N LYS A 116 2.14 -2.16 6.74
CA LYS A 116 3.57 -2.30 6.41
C LYS A 116 4.47 -1.63 7.47
N SER A 117 4.13 -0.43 7.92
CA SER A 117 4.85 0.27 9.01
C SER A 117 4.89 -0.57 10.29
N ALA A 118 3.73 -1.08 10.73
CA ALA A 118 3.66 -1.95 11.89
C ALA A 118 4.47 -3.25 11.70
N MET A 119 4.58 -3.74 10.46
CA MET A 119 5.41 -4.90 10.17
C MET A 119 6.91 -4.61 10.24
N TRP A 120 7.34 -3.44 9.81
CA TRP A 120 8.72 -2.98 9.99
C TRP A 120 9.10 -2.80 11.46
N GLU A 121 8.20 -2.28 12.28
CA GLU A 121 8.42 -2.13 13.73
C GLU A 121 8.69 -3.48 14.41
N VAL A 122 7.98 -4.54 14.02
CA VAL A 122 8.23 -5.90 14.52
C VAL A 122 9.58 -6.44 14.03
N LEU A 123 9.96 -6.16 12.77
CA LEU A 123 11.23 -6.62 12.21
C LEU A 123 12.44 -5.97 12.87
N ARG A 124 12.34 -4.74 13.40
CA ARG A 124 13.40 -4.08 14.17
C ARG A 124 13.85 -4.90 15.38
N ASP A 125 12.90 -5.58 16.02
CA ASP A 125 13.16 -6.34 17.24
C ASP A 125 13.66 -7.76 16.94
N ILE A 126 13.72 -8.15 15.65
CA ILE A 126 14.27 -9.42 15.17
C ILE A 126 15.70 -9.15 14.69
N PRO A 127 16.72 -9.88 15.19
CA PRO A 127 18.09 -9.74 14.70
C PRO A 127 18.20 -10.33 13.30
N ALA A 128 17.84 -9.51 12.30
CA ALA A 128 17.72 -9.91 10.90
C ALA A 128 18.88 -9.41 10.02
N GLY A 129 19.87 -8.72 10.60
CA GLY A 129 21.10 -8.32 9.89
C GLY A 129 21.10 -6.88 9.37
N GLU A 130 19.97 -6.16 9.44
CA GLU A 130 19.95 -4.73 9.15
C GLU A 130 20.61 -3.89 10.26
N THR A 131 21.20 -2.78 9.83
CA THR A 131 21.72 -1.74 10.71
C THR A 131 20.57 -0.85 11.22
N GLU A 132 20.72 -0.27 12.41
CA GLU A 132 19.78 0.71 12.97
C GLU A 132 19.51 1.89 12.00
N GLU A 133 20.48 2.22 11.15
CA GLU A 133 20.34 3.25 10.13
C GLU A 133 19.40 2.83 8.99
N GLN A 134 19.50 1.58 8.51
CA GLN A 134 18.61 1.04 7.48
C GLN A 134 17.16 1.00 7.96
N TYR A 135 16.93 0.57 9.20
CA TYR A 135 15.58 0.61 9.80
C TYR A 135 15.03 2.03 9.88
N ARG A 136 15.86 3.01 10.24
CA ARG A 136 15.45 4.41 10.31
C ARG A 136 15.09 4.95 8.93
N GLU A 137 15.91 4.67 7.93
CA GLU A 137 15.66 5.06 6.53
C GLU A 137 14.34 4.49 6.02
N LEU A 138 14.11 3.20 6.21
CA LEU A 138 12.86 2.53 5.82
C LEU A 138 11.65 3.12 6.55
N ASN A 139 11.77 3.37 7.86
CA ASN A 139 10.69 3.95 8.64
C ASN A 139 10.36 5.40 8.20
N ASP A 140 11.38 6.19 7.90
CA ASP A 140 11.20 7.55 7.38
C ASP A 140 10.53 7.54 5.99
N LEU A 141 10.90 6.57 5.14
CA LEU A 141 10.28 6.36 3.83
C LEU A 141 8.80 5.98 3.95
N VAL A 142 8.47 5.00 4.77
CA VAL A 142 7.07 4.59 5.03
C VAL A 142 6.27 5.76 5.62
N SER A 143 6.86 6.51 6.54
CA SER A 143 6.24 7.69 7.13
C SER A 143 5.96 8.78 6.10
N LYS A 144 6.88 9.01 5.16
CA LYS A 144 6.66 9.92 4.02
C LYS A 144 5.50 9.45 3.16
N GLN A 145 5.46 8.19 2.77
CA GLN A 145 4.40 7.61 1.95
C GLN A 145 3.02 7.74 2.62
N ILE A 146 2.94 7.45 3.93
CA ILE A 146 1.69 7.60 4.71
C ILE A 146 1.23 9.06 4.68
N ARG A 147 2.13 10.03 4.89
CA ARG A 147 1.79 11.46 4.82
C ARG A 147 1.26 11.84 3.44
N THR A 148 1.95 11.47 2.37
CA THR A 148 1.54 11.74 0.99
C THR A 148 0.16 11.17 0.68
N VAL A 149 -0.04 9.86 0.92
CA VAL A 149 -1.31 9.19 0.64
C VAL A 149 -2.44 9.75 1.52
N THR A 150 -2.17 10.11 2.77
CA THR A 150 -3.16 10.74 3.67
C THR A 150 -3.57 12.12 3.19
N GLY A 151 -2.63 12.96 2.74
CA GLY A 151 -2.94 14.28 2.16
C GLY A 151 -3.84 14.16 0.93
N LEU A 152 -3.48 13.28 0.01
CA LEU A 152 -4.30 12.98 -1.18
C LEU A 152 -5.66 12.40 -0.81
N HIS A 153 -5.72 11.49 0.17
CA HIS A 153 -6.98 10.95 0.67
C HIS A 153 -7.91 12.05 1.20
N HIS A 154 -7.41 13.01 1.98
CA HIS A 154 -8.21 14.14 2.46
C HIS A 154 -8.73 15.03 1.32
N ARG A 155 -7.89 15.31 0.32
CA ARG A 155 -8.32 16.03 -0.90
C ARG A 155 -9.42 15.26 -1.63
N ALA A 156 -9.23 13.95 -1.85
CA ALA A 156 -10.22 13.10 -2.51
C ALA A 156 -11.54 13.01 -1.72
N ALA A 157 -11.50 12.98 -0.40
CA ALA A 157 -12.68 12.97 0.46
C ALA A 157 -13.47 14.29 0.33
N THR A 158 -12.75 15.41 0.43
CA THR A 158 -13.32 16.76 0.25
C THR A 158 -14.03 16.87 -1.09
N GLU A 159 -13.37 16.45 -2.17
CA GLU A 159 -14.00 16.40 -3.48
C GLU A 159 -15.25 15.51 -3.44
N ALA A 160 -15.12 14.23 -3.12
CA ALA A 160 -16.18 13.23 -3.18
C ALA A 160 -17.49 13.69 -2.52
N PHE A 161 -17.40 14.32 -1.33
CA PHE A 161 -18.57 14.77 -0.58
C PHE A 161 -19.06 16.17 -0.98
N GLN A 162 -18.20 17.12 -1.37
CA GLN A 162 -18.64 18.49 -1.71
C GLN A 162 -19.24 18.64 -3.12
N GLY A 163 -18.87 17.77 -4.08
CA GLY A 163 -19.47 17.85 -5.43
C GLY A 163 -20.87 17.22 -5.56
N ALA A 164 -21.48 16.77 -4.46
CA ALA A 164 -22.89 16.39 -4.42
C ALA A 164 -23.82 17.61 -4.27
N ASP A 165 -23.35 18.69 -3.64
CA ASP A 165 -24.18 19.87 -3.30
C ASP A 165 -24.41 20.82 -4.50
N GLY A 166 -23.58 20.74 -5.54
CA GLY A 166 -23.66 21.63 -6.70
C GLY A 166 -24.81 21.34 -7.69
N ARG A 167 -25.58 20.25 -7.53
CA ARG A 167 -26.68 19.90 -8.45
C ARG A 167 -28.08 20.23 -7.93
N GLN A 168 -28.24 20.63 -6.67
CA GLN A 168 -29.57 20.89 -6.08
C GLN A 168 -29.99 22.36 -6.06
N SER A 169 -29.12 23.31 -6.41
CA SER A 169 -29.43 24.75 -6.40
C SER A 169 -29.93 25.33 -7.74
N ALA A 170 -30.14 24.51 -8.78
CA ALA A 170 -30.47 24.99 -10.13
C ALA A 170 -31.89 24.64 -10.64
N SER A 171 -32.85 24.28 -9.77
CA SER A 171 -34.23 23.96 -10.21
C SER A 171 -35.35 24.75 -9.51
N GLY A 172 -35.05 25.92 -8.93
CA GLY A 172 -36.03 26.71 -8.20
C GLY A 172 -36.17 28.13 -8.76
N GLY A 173 -36.88 28.29 -9.88
CA GLY A 173 -37.28 29.63 -10.31
C GLY A 173 -37.79 29.73 -11.73
N ASP A 174 -39.08 29.48 -11.92
CA ASP A 174 -39.83 30.13 -13.00
C ASP A 174 -41.18 30.61 -12.43
N PRO A 175 -41.38 31.92 -12.21
CA PRO A 175 -42.70 32.44 -11.89
C PRO A 175 -43.50 32.62 -13.18
N ILE A 176 -44.68 32.02 -13.17
CA ILE A 176 -45.72 32.08 -14.19
C ILE A 176 -45.97 33.53 -14.62
N ARG A 177 -45.73 33.83 -15.90
CA ARG A 177 -46.12 35.09 -16.54
C ARG A 177 -47.58 34.99 -16.98
N SER A 178 -48.48 35.54 -16.16
CA SER A 178 -49.89 35.74 -16.53
C SER A 178 -49.99 36.96 -17.45
N SER A 179 -50.37 36.75 -18.72
CA SER A 179 -50.80 37.84 -19.62
C SER A 179 -52.32 37.93 -19.62
N LYS A 180 -52.81 39.17 -19.50
CA LYS A 180 -54.18 39.59 -19.81
C LYS A 180 -54.41 39.61 -21.31
#